data_AF-A0A150ARS6-F1
#
_entry.id   AF-A0A150ARS6-F1
#
_cell.length_a   1.000
_cell.length_b   1.000
_cell.length_c   1.000
_cell.angle_alpha   90.00
_cell.angle_beta   90.00
_cell.angle_gamma   90.00
#
_symmetry.space_group_name_H-M   'P 1'
#
loop_
_entity.id
_entity.type
_entity.pdbx_description
1 polymer ?
#
loop_
_entity_poly.entity_id
_entity_poly.type
_entity_poly.pdbx_seq_one_letter_code
_entity_poly.pdbx_strand_id
1 'polypeptide(L)'
;MLLLKINPTRKEDLLIKQKLDEMFLAKKVETEDTLEMPIIVQGKEEYRGAERIGQFFKELTVLYDGWYEDRCDKYEKVDGTPMF
;
A
#
# COMPACT_ATOMS: atom_id res chain seq x y z
N MET A 1 2.35 -12.08 1.80
CA MET A 1 2.33 -11.55 3.18
C MET A 1 3.40 -10.48 3.27
N LEU A 2 3.04 -9.27 3.72
CA LEU A 2 3.97 -8.16 3.88
C LEU A 2 4.69 -8.27 5.22
N LEU A 3 6.00 -8.00 5.25
CA LEU A 3 6.76 -7.84 6.48
C LEU A 3 7.19 -6.38 6.59
N LEU A 4 6.82 -5.73 7.70
CA LEU A 4 7.26 -4.38 8.05
C LEU A 4 8.26 -4.49 9.20
N LYS A 5 9.49 -4.03 8.99
CA LYS A 5 10.49 -3.84 10.03
C LYS A 5 10.59 -2.37 10.37
N ILE A 6 10.46 -2.04 11.65
CA ILE A 6 10.47 -0.67 12.15
C ILE A 6 11.28 -0.54 13.43
N ASN A 7 11.81 0.66 13.66
CA ASN A 7 12.30 1.07 14.96
C ASN A 7 11.17 1.75 15.75
N PRO A 8 10.71 1.18 16.88
CA PRO A 8 9.60 1.74 17.66
C PRO A 8 9.92 3.09 18.31
N THR A 9 11.21 3.46 18.41
CA THR A 9 11.65 4.75 18.95
C THR A 9 11.57 5.88 17.93
N ARG A 10 11.43 5.56 16.63
CA ARG A 10 11.39 6.54 15.54
C ARG A 10 9.96 6.85 15.14
N LYS A 11 9.58 8.13 15.28
CA LYS A 11 8.23 8.60 14.89
C LYS A 11 7.91 8.35 13.43
N GLU A 12 8.87 8.47 12.53
CA GLU A 12 8.68 8.24 11.09
C GLU A 12 8.24 6.80 10.80
N ASP A 13 8.91 5.83 11.42
CA ASP A 13 8.60 4.41 11.30
C ASP A 13 7.19 4.08 11.83
N LEU A 14 6.79 4.73 12.93
CA LEU A 14 5.44 4.60 13.48
C LEU A 14 4.35 5.13 12.53
N LEU A 15 4.63 6.24 11.82
CA LEU A 15 3.72 6.78 10.80
C LEU A 15 3.57 5.82 9.61
N ILE A 16 4.65 5.16 9.19
CA ILE A 16 4.61 4.13 8.15
C ILE A 16 3.74 2.96 8.58
N LYS A 17 3.90 2.49 9.82
CA LYS A 17 3.05 1.44 10.39
C LYS A 17 1.58 1.85 10.37
N GLN A 18 1.27 3.07 10.82
CA GLN A 18 -0.10 3.58 10.86
C GLN A 18 -0.74 3.59 9.47
N LYS A 19 -0.04 4.12 8.45
CA LYS A 19 -0.53 4.09 7.06
C LYS A 19 -0.81 2.67 6.57
N LEU A 20 0.08 1.72 6.86
CA LEU A 20 -0.12 0.32 6.52
C LEU A 20 -1.31 -0.32 7.26
N ASP A 21 -1.63 0.14 8.47
CA ASP A 21 -2.83 -0.27 9.22
C ASP A 21 -4.11 0.28 8.59
N GLU A 22 -4.12 1.53 8.14
CA GLU A 22 -5.27 2.15 7.45
C GLU A 22 -5.62 1.47 6.12
N MET A 23 -4.64 0.86 5.45
CA MET A 23 -4.86 0.12 4.20
C MET A 23 -5.43 -1.30 4.42
N PHE A 24 -5.64 -1.74 5.67
CA PHE A 24 -6.15 -3.08 6.02
C PHE A 24 -5.37 -4.26 5.38
N LEU A 25 -4.10 -4.06 5.05
CA LEU A 25 -3.26 -5.08 4.42
C LEU A 25 -2.80 -6.12 5.44
N ALA A 26 -2.83 -7.39 5.03
CA ALA A 26 -2.27 -8.51 5.79
C ALA A 26 -0.73 -8.36 5.89
N LYS A 27 -0.26 -8.01 7.09
CA LYS A 27 1.15 -7.74 7.38
C LYS A 27 1.62 -8.34 8.70
N LYS A 28 2.90 -8.69 8.76
CA LYS A 28 3.64 -8.97 9.99
C LYS A 28 4.49 -7.75 10.32
N VAL A 29 4.50 -7.33 11.58
CA VAL A 29 5.34 -6.21 12.04
C VAL A 29 6.44 -6.78 12.94
N GLU A 30 7.68 -6.44 12.64
CA GLU A 30 8.86 -6.75 13.44
C GLU A 30 9.49 -5.44 13.92
N THR A 31 9.73 -5.35 15.23
CA THR A 31 10.34 -4.17 15.86
C THR A 31 11.81 -4.46 16.15
N GLU A 32 12.70 -3.61 15.68
CA GLU A 32 14.14 -3.71 15.90
C GLU A 32 14.67 -2.33 16.33
N ASP A 33 15.10 -2.18 17.58
CA ASP A 33 15.58 -0.89 18.13
C ASP A 33 16.88 -0.40 17.49
N THR A 34 17.66 -1.31 16.89
CA THR A 34 18.90 -0.99 16.18
C THR A 34 18.68 -0.66 14.70
N LEU A 35 17.43 -0.68 14.24
CA LEU A 35 17.11 -0.45 12.83
C LEU A 35 17.30 1.04 12.48
N GLU A 36 18.25 1.31 11.60
CA GLU A 36 18.57 2.67 11.15
C GLU A 36 17.61 3.22 10.08
N MET A 37 16.79 2.37 9.48
CA MET A 37 15.77 2.77 8.50
C MET A 37 14.67 1.73 8.38
N PRO A 38 13.42 2.13 8.16
CA PRO A 38 12.31 1.20 8.02
C PRO A 38 12.48 0.34 6.76
N ILE A 39 12.01 -0.91 6.82
CA ILE A 39 12.09 -1.86 5.71
C ILE A 39 10.73 -2.53 5.51
N ILE A 40 10.25 -2.54 4.26
CA ILE A 40 9.11 -3.36 3.84
C ILE A 40 9.63 -4.48 2.97
N VAL A 41 9.25 -5.73 3.27
CA VAL A 41 9.53 -6.90 2.43
C VAL A 41 8.22 -7.44 1.89
N GLN A 42 8.13 -7.56 0.57
CA GLN A 42 6.99 -8.14 -0.14
C GLN A 42 7.50 -9.26 -1.07
N GLY A 43 7.38 -10.52 -0.64
CA GLY A 43 7.86 -11.65 -1.43
C GLY A 43 9.38 -11.62 -1.59
N LYS A 44 9.87 -11.30 -2.80
CA LYS A 44 11.31 -11.15 -3.10
C LYS A 44 11.78 -9.70 -3.13
N GLU A 45 10.85 -8.75 -3.05
CA GLU A 45 11.16 -7.33 -3.12
C GLU A 45 11.32 -6.73 -1.73
N GLU A 46 12.24 -5.77 -1.63
CA GLU A 46 12.57 -5.10 -0.39
C GLU A 46 12.70 -3.59 -0.61
N TYR A 47 11.96 -2.83 0.19
CA TYR A 47 11.89 -1.38 0.12
C TYR A 47 12.50 -0.82 1.40
N ARG A 48 13.70 -0.24 1.30
CA ARG A 48 14.44 0.33 2.42
C ARG A 48 14.34 1.85 2.43
N GLY A 49 14.05 2.41 3.61
CA GLY A 49 13.98 3.85 3.82
C GLY A 49 12.67 4.48 3.33
N ALA A 50 12.42 5.70 3.81
CA ALA A 50 11.15 6.40 3.59
C ALA A 50 10.83 6.65 2.11
N GLU A 51 11.83 6.93 1.27
CA GLU A 51 11.62 7.20 -0.15
C GLU A 51 11.10 5.97 -0.92
N ARG A 52 11.74 4.81 -0.73
CA ARG A 52 11.32 3.56 -1.39
C ARG A 52 9.99 3.06 -0.84
N ILE A 53 9.76 3.21 0.45
CA ILE A 53 8.46 2.91 1.07
C ILE A 53 7.37 3.85 0.55
N GLY A 54 7.70 5.12 0.30
CA GLY A 54 6.80 6.07 -0.34
C GLY A 54 6.42 5.67 -1.77
N GLN A 55 7.37 5.14 -2.55
CA GLN A 55 7.08 4.55 -3.88
C GLN A 55 6.16 3.34 -3.76
N PHE A 56 6.46 2.42 -2.85
CA PHE A 56 5.62 1.25 -2.58
C PHE A 56 4.16 1.63 -2.27
N PHE A 57 3.94 2.66 -1.43
CA PHE A 57 2.59 3.15 -1.16
C PHE A 57 1.89 3.71 -2.41
N LYS A 58 2.61 4.46 -3.25
CA LYS A 58 2.03 4.96 -4.51
C LYS A 58 1.64 3.82 -5.44
N GLU A 59 2.50 2.81 -5.58
CA GLU A 59 2.20 1.62 -6.39
C GLU A 59 0.97 0.87 -5.87
N LEU A 60 0.87 0.69 -4.55
CA LEU A 60 -0.31 0.09 -3.93
C LEU A 60 -1.58 0.91 -4.16
N THR A 61 -1.52 2.24 -4.03
CA THR A 61 -2.66 3.11 -4.30
C THR A 61 -3.11 3.00 -5.76
N VAL A 62 -2.19 3.02 -6.71
CA VAL A 62 -2.54 2.85 -8.15
C VAL A 62 -3.19 1.49 -8.40
N LEU A 63 -2.70 0.41 -7.78
CA LEU A 63 -3.33 -0.91 -7.90
C LEU A 63 -4.73 -0.94 -7.27
N TYR A 64 -4.92 -0.26 -6.13
CA TYR A 64 -6.21 -0.18 -5.44
C TYR A 64 -7.23 0.65 -6.23
N ASP A 65 -6.83 1.84 -6.72
CA ASP A 65 -7.66 2.71 -7.58
C ASP A 65 -7.97 2.02 -8.91
N GLY A 66 -6.98 1.39 -9.55
CA GLY A 66 -7.21 0.63 -10.78
C GLY A 66 -8.19 -0.53 -10.61
N TRP A 67 -8.20 -1.19 -9.44
CA TRP A 67 -9.22 -2.19 -9.09
C TRP A 67 -10.62 -1.60 -8.90
N TYR A 68 -10.73 -0.34 -8.49
CA TYR A 68 -12.00 0.37 -8.33
C TYR A 68 -12.50 0.93 -9.67
N GLU A 69 -11.62 1.48 -10.51
CA GLU A 69 -11.95 1.97 -11.84
C GLU A 69 -12.44 0.85 -12.76
N ASP A 70 -11.85 -0.36 -12.69
CA ASP A 70 -12.32 -1.51 -13.48
C ASP A 70 -13.68 -2.05 -13.02
N ARG A 71 -14.13 -1.69 -11.81
CA ARG A 71 -15.46 -2.08 -11.27
C ARG A 71 -16.54 -1.02 -11.41
N CYS A 72 -16.20 0.25 -11.60
CA CYS A 72 -17.20 1.32 -11.55
C CYS A 72 -17.63 1.93 -12.88
N ASP A 73 -16.93 1.78 -14.03
CA ASP A 73 -17.39 2.57 -15.21
C ASP A 73 -17.08 2.00 -16.61
N LYS A 74 -17.02 0.67 -16.77
CA LYS A 74 -16.89 0.06 -18.12
C LYS A 74 -18.07 -0.76 -18.61
N TYR A 75 -19.15 -0.89 -17.84
CA TYR A 75 -20.37 -1.60 -18.26
C TYR A 75 -21.67 -0.80 -18.13
N GLU A 76 -21.64 0.53 -18.01
CA GLU A 76 -22.82 1.36 -18.32
C GLU A 76 -22.91 1.67 -19.83
N LYS A 77 -23.04 0.62 -20.64
CA LYS A 77 -23.75 0.65 -21.94
C LYS A 77 -24.36 -0.75 -22.05
N VAL A 78 -25.67 -0.99 -22.17
CA VAL A 78 -26.68 -0.38 -23.05
C VAL A 78 -28.05 -0.89 -22.57
N ASP A 79 -29.03 -0.03 -22.30
CA ASP A 79 -30.49 -0.31 -22.46
C ASP A 79 -31.26 0.99 -22.12
N GLY A 80 -32.03 1.65 -22.96
CA GLY A 80 -32.52 1.35 -24.29
C GLY A 80 -33.31 2.56 -24.81
N THR A 81 -32.62 3.54 -25.40
CA THR A 81 -33.31 4.64 -26.11
C THR A 81 -32.99 4.50 -27.60
N PRO A 82 -33.92 4.01 -28.43
CA PRO A 82 -33.75 4.10 -29.87
C PRO A 82 -33.81 5.57 -30.29
N MET A 83 -32.87 5.95 -31.14
CA MET A 83 -32.88 7.23 -31.86
C MET A 83 -34.21 7.41 -32.60
N PHE A 84 -34.86 8.55 -32.34
CA PHE A 84 -35.80 9.21 -33.25
C PHE A 84 -35.52 10.71 -33.21
#